data_AF-A0A1Q7VPC8-F1
#
_entry.id   AF-A0A1Q7VPC8-F1
#
_cell.length_a   1.000
_cell.length_b   1.000
_cell.length_c   1.000
_cell.angle_alpha   90.00
_cell.angle_beta   90.00
_cell.angle_gamma   90.00
#
_symmetry.space_group_name_H-M   'P 1'
#
loop_
_entity.id
_entity.type
_entity.pdbx_description
1 polymer ?
#
loop_
_entity_poly.entity_id
_entity_poly.type
_entity_poly.pdbx_seq_one_letter_code
_entity_poly.pdbx_strand_id
1 'polypeptide(L)'
;MSRYAEIETFYEHDERGLAALDAAGRKRQMQARRELAAYVDTLWSQAKEAGLNPAILPEWQSVAAMRDLTQALANEAFHAIAVYDDK
;
A
#
# COMPACT_ATOMS: atom_id res chain seq x y z
N MET A 1 -21.58 -0.77 -13.47
CA MET A 1 -21.10 -0.70 -12.08
C MET A 1 -20.14 0.48 -12.00
N SER A 2 -20.23 1.30 -10.95
CA SER A 2 -19.38 2.49 -10.81
C SER A 2 -18.00 2.09 -10.30
N ARG A 3 -16.92 2.71 -10.81
CA ARG A 3 -15.52 2.48 -10.38
C ARG A 3 -15.32 2.64 -8.86
N TYR A 4 -16.22 3.34 -8.19
CA TYR A 4 -16.24 3.47 -6.72
C TYR A 4 -16.64 2.18 -5.99
N ALA A 5 -17.55 1.37 -6.55
CA ALA A 5 -18.02 0.13 -5.93
C ALA A 5 -16.96 -0.99 -5.94
N GLU A 6 -16.10 -1.02 -6.97
CA GLU A 6 -15.01 -2.01 -7.09
C GLU A 6 -13.86 -1.75 -6.11
N ILE A 7 -13.62 -0.49 -5.76
CA ILE A 7 -12.58 -0.08 -4.80
C ILE A 7 -13.00 -0.43 -3.37
N GLU A 8 -14.26 -0.22 -3.00
CA GLU A 8 -14.80 -0.68 -1.71
C GLU A 8 -14.65 -2.20 -1.56
N THR A 9 -14.88 -2.98 -2.63
CA THR A 9 -14.73 -4.43 -2.56
C THR A 9 -13.29 -4.85 -2.28
N PHE A 10 -12.30 -4.18 -2.88
CA PHE A 10 -10.90 -4.54 -2.66
C PHE A 10 -10.46 -4.31 -1.21
N TYR A 11 -10.71 -3.14 -0.64
CA TYR A 11 -10.30 -2.82 0.74
C TYR A 11 -11.03 -3.70 1.76
N GLU A 12 -12.33 -3.96 1.58
CA GLU A 12 -13.08 -4.89 2.43
C GLU A 12 -12.55 -6.33 2.36
N HIS A 13 -12.08 -6.76 1.19
CA HIS A 13 -11.43 -8.07 1.05
C HIS A 13 -10.06 -8.10 1.74
N ASP A 14 -9.28 -7.04 1.63
CA ASP A 14 -7.97 -6.91 2.28
C ASP A 14 -8.08 -6.89 3.82
N GLU A 15 -9.00 -6.09 4.36
CA GLU A 15 -9.28 -6.00 5.79
C GLU A 15 -9.69 -7.36 6.37
N ARG A 16 -10.62 -8.07 5.69
CA ARG A 16 -11.01 -9.44 6.10
C ARG A 16 -9.84 -10.40 6.09
N GLY A 17 -8.92 -10.26 5.13
CA GLY A 17 -7.68 -11.02 5.08
C GLY A 17 -6.79 -10.77 6.31
N LEU A 18 -6.59 -9.50 6.69
CA LEU A 18 -5.81 -9.11 7.86
C LEU A 18 -6.46 -9.54 9.19
N ALA A 19 -7.79 -9.47 9.28
CA ALA A 19 -8.57 -9.90 10.44
C ALA A 19 -8.45 -11.42 10.68
N ALA A 20 -8.34 -12.21 9.62
CA ALA A 20 -8.22 -13.68 9.70
C ALA A 20 -6.82 -14.17 10.13
N LEU A 21 -5.81 -13.30 10.17
CA LEU A 21 -4.46 -13.66 10.59
C LEU A 21 -4.34 -13.69 12.12
N ASP A 22 -3.27 -14.31 12.63
CA ASP A 22 -2.81 -14.11 14.00
C ASP A 22 -1.98 -12.82 14.11
N ALA A 23 -1.66 -12.41 15.35
CA ALA A 23 -0.87 -11.20 15.60
C ALA A 23 0.50 -11.23 14.90
N ALA A 24 1.15 -12.40 14.88
CA ALA A 24 2.42 -12.58 14.17
C ALA A 24 2.26 -12.41 12.65
N GLY A 25 1.17 -12.93 12.09
CA GLY A 25 0.78 -12.79 10.68
C GLY A 25 0.50 -11.35 10.29
N ARG A 26 -0.26 -10.60 11.12
CA ARG A 26 -0.48 -9.17 10.91
C ARG A 26 0.81 -8.37 10.93
N LYS A 27 1.72 -8.63 11.87
CA LYS A 27 3.05 -8.01 11.91
C LYS A 27 3.87 -8.31 10.65
N ARG A 28 3.85 -9.56 10.15
CA ARG A 28 4.50 -9.93 8.89
C ARG A 28 3.90 -9.19 7.68
N GLN A 29 2.58 -9.07 7.61
CA GLN A 29 1.92 -8.30 6.54
C GLN A 29 2.26 -6.81 6.60
N MET A 30 2.24 -6.20 7.79
CA MET A 30 2.64 -4.81 7.98
C MET A 30 4.07 -4.57 7.51
N GLN A 31 5.02 -5.43 7.91
CA GLN A 31 6.41 -5.31 7.50
C GLN A 31 6.56 -5.46 5.98
N ALA A 32 5.99 -6.50 5.37
CA ALA A 32 6.10 -6.75 3.93
C ALA A 32 5.53 -5.59 3.09
N ARG A 33 4.38 -5.03 3.50
CA ARG A 33 3.75 -3.90 2.80
C ARG A 33 4.55 -2.61 2.94
N ARG A 34 5.15 -2.37 4.12
CA ARG A 34 6.07 -1.25 4.32
C ARG A 34 7.32 -1.36 3.47
N GLU A 35 7.91 -2.55 3.37
CA GLU A 35 9.09 -2.80 2.52
C GLU A 35 8.78 -2.55 1.05
N LEU A 36 7.61 -3.02 0.58
CA LEU A 36 7.17 -2.78 -0.80
C LEU A 36 6.92 -1.29 -1.07
N ALA A 37 6.24 -0.58 -0.16
CA ALA A 37 6.01 0.86 -0.29
C ALA A 37 7.33 1.63 -0.33
N ALA A 38 8.28 1.29 0.55
CA ALA A 38 9.61 1.90 0.57
C ALA A 38 10.39 1.65 -0.73
N TYR A 39 10.31 0.44 -1.29
CA TYR A 39 10.93 0.12 -2.58
C TYR A 39 10.37 0.99 -3.71
N VAL A 40 9.04 1.13 -3.81
CA VAL A 40 8.41 1.97 -4.84
C VAL A 40 8.76 3.46 -4.66
N ASP A 41 8.75 3.96 -3.42
CA ASP A 41 9.15 5.33 -3.11
C ASP A 41 10.64 5.60 -3.41
N THR A 42 11.49 4.58 -3.29
CA THR A 42 12.91 4.65 -3.70
C THR A 42 13.04 4.85 -5.21
N LEU A 43 12.31 4.07 -6.02
CA LEU A 43 12.33 4.23 -7.49
C LEU A 43 11.87 5.64 -7.90
N TRP A 44 10.83 6.14 -7.24
CA TRP A 44 10.32 7.50 -7.46
C TRP A 44 11.36 8.56 -7.09
N SER A 45 12.04 8.39 -5.96
CA SER A 45 13.06 9.33 -5.48
C SER A 45 14.28 9.36 -6.39
N GLN A 46 14.75 8.20 -6.84
CA GLN A 46 15.86 8.08 -7.81
C GLN A 46 15.55 8.82 -9.13
N ALA A 47 14.30 8.78 -9.60
CA ALA A 47 13.89 9.53 -10.77
C ALA A 47 14.03 11.06 -10.56
N LYS A 48 13.59 11.54 -9.40
CA LYS A 48 13.70 12.96 -9.03
C LYS A 48 15.16 13.38 -8.90
N GLU A 49 15.99 12.53 -8.30
CA GLU A 49 17.44 12.76 -8.17
C GLU A 49 18.14 12.81 -9.54
N ALA A 50 17.66 12.05 -10.52
CA ALA A 50 18.10 12.12 -11.91
C ALA A 50 17.59 13.36 -12.67
N GLY A 51 16.90 14.29 -12.00
CA GLY A 51 16.37 15.51 -12.59
C GLY A 51 15.05 15.32 -13.36
N LEU A 52 14.43 14.15 -13.27
CA LEU A 52 13.12 13.90 -13.88
C LEU A 52 11.99 14.41 -12.99
N ASN A 53 10.84 14.69 -13.60
CA ASN A 53 9.60 14.94 -12.88
C ASN A 53 8.61 13.78 -13.12
N PRO A 54 8.71 12.66 -12.38
CA PRO A 54 7.88 11.48 -12.60
C PRO A 54 6.37 11.75 -12.40
N ALA A 55 5.98 12.85 -11.75
CA ALA A 55 4.57 13.22 -11.57
C ALA A 55 3.86 13.66 -12.86
N ILE A 56 4.60 14.08 -13.89
CA ILE A 56 4.04 14.58 -15.15
C ILE A 56 4.39 13.70 -16.36
N LEU A 57 5.24 12.70 -16.16
CA LEU A 57 5.72 11.82 -17.22
C LEU A 57 4.77 10.62 -17.37
N PRO A 58 4.14 10.42 -18.55
CA PRO A 58 3.17 9.35 -18.75
C PRO A 58 3.71 7.95 -18.44
N GLU A 59 4.98 7.68 -18.73
CA GLU A 59 5.65 6.41 -18.47
C GLU A 59 5.80 6.08 -16.97
N TRP A 60 5.61 7.08 -16.09
CA TRP A 60 5.66 6.93 -14.64
C TRP A 60 4.26 6.76 -14.00
N GLN A 61 3.18 6.80 -14.78
CA GLN A 61 1.81 6.69 -14.25
C GLN A 61 1.59 5.39 -13.47
N SER A 62 2.12 4.27 -13.95
CA SER A 62 2.04 3.00 -13.22
C SER A 62 2.80 3.02 -11.90
N VAL A 63 3.95 3.71 -11.84
CA VAL A 63 4.73 3.86 -10.61
C VAL A 63 4.00 4.75 -9.61
N ALA A 64 3.39 5.85 -10.06
CA ALA A 64 2.53 6.69 -9.23
C ALA A 64 1.36 5.90 -8.64
N ALA A 65 0.65 5.11 -9.47
CA ALA A 65 -0.45 4.28 -9.00
C ALA A 65 0.00 3.19 -8.00
N MET A 66 1.15 2.55 -8.24
CA MET A 66 1.73 1.59 -7.29
C MET A 66 2.11 2.26 -5.98
N ARG A 67 2.64 3.49 -6.02
CA ARG A 67 3.02 4.25 -4.82
C ARG A 67 1.80 4.54 -3.95
N ASP A 68 0.71 5.02 -4.57
CA ASP A 68 -0.53 5.31 -3.86
C ASP A 68 -1.15 4.04 -3.26
N LEU A 69 -1.21 2.95 -4.03
CA LEU A 69 -1.75 1.68 -3.57
C LEU A 69 -0.92 1.06 -2.45
N THR A 70 0.40 1.00 -2.60
CA THR A 70 1.28 0.37 -1.60
C THR A 70 1.31 1.16 -0.29
N GLN A 71 1.23 2.50 -0.36
CA GLN A 71 1.08 3.33 0.83
C GLN A 71 -0.26 3.08 1.54
N ALA A 72 -1.37 2.99 0.80
CA ALA A 72 -2.68 2.68 1.37
C ALA A 72 -2.68 1.30 2.06
N LEU A 73 -2.14 0.27 1.39
CA LEU A 73 -2.03 -1.08 1.95
C LEU A 73 -1.15 -1.16 3.20
N ALA A 74 -0.04 -0.41 3.23
CA ALA A 74 0.84 -0.33 4.39
C ALA A 74 0.14 0.33 5.59
N ASN A 75 -0.63 1.39 5.34
CA ASN A 75 -1.41 2.06 6.36
C ASN A 75 -2.51 1.13 6.92
N GLU A 76 -3.19 0.38 6.05
CA GLU A 76 -4.24 -0.56 6.47
C GLU A 76 -3.68 -1.68 7.35
N ALA A 77 -2.54 -2.26 6.98
CA ALA A 77 -1.90 -3.28 7.81
C ALA A 77 -1.38 -2.74 9.15
N PHE A 78 -0.98 -1.46 9.21
CA PHE A 78 -0.64 -0.80 10.47
C PHE A 78 -1.89 -0.61 11.35
N HIS A 79 -3.01 -0.14 10.78
CA HIS A 79 -4.27 -0.02 11.50
C HIS A 79 -4.79 -1.36 12.02
N ALA A 80 -4.67 -2.43 11.24
CA ALA A 80 -5.11 -3.77 11.65
C ALA A 80 -4.40 -4.26 12.92
N ILE A 81 -3.11 -3.95 13.10
CA ILE A 81 -2.39 -4.25 14.35
C ILE A 81 -3.03 -3.50 15.53
N ALA A 82 -3.28 -2.20 15.38
CA ALA A 82 -3.91 -1.40 16.43
C ALA A 82 -5.32 -1.87 16.79
N VAL A 83 -6.10 -2.34 15.81
CA VAL A 83 -7.50 -2.78 16.01
C VAL A 83 -7.59 -4.18 16.61
N TYR A 84 -6.71 -5.11 16.20
CA TYR A 84 -6.86 -6.53 16.53
C TYR A 84 -5.84 -7.07 17.53
N ASP A 85 -4.66 -6.46 17.68
CA ASP A 85 -3.58 -6.96 18.55
C ASP A 85 -3.51 -6.25 19.91
N ASP A 86 -4.13 -5.07 20.05
CA ASP A 86 -4.08 -4.24 21.26
C ASP A 86 -5.28 -4.52 22.21
N LYS A 87 -5.78 -5.77 22.22
CA LYS A 87 -6.90 -6.23 23.07
C LYS A 87 -6.43 -7.15 24.21
#